data_AF-A0A957INB8-F1
#
_entry.id   AF-A0A957INB8-F1
#
_cell.length_a   1.000
_cell.length_b   1.000
_cell.length_c   1.000
_cell.angle_alpha   90.00
_cell.angle_beta   90.00
_cell.angle_gamma   90.00
#
_symmetry.space_group_name_H-M   'P 1'
#
loop_
_entity.id
_entity.type
_entity.pdbx_description
1 polymer ?
#
loop_
_entity_poly.entity_id
_entity_poly.type
_entity_poly.pdbx_seq_one_letter_code
_entity_poly.pdbx_strand_id
1 'polypeptide(L)'
;MIVKLLIVVIFLVIFLRRPSLVWGIGLLTVTTAVLLDTFLGTFGRDEMLAELGFFYPVVAGMLFTGAAVWLWSLLRPLTAVSAPVVATTATAVSPSPTPRRERPAATPDSAFDRQMIYDQIRQRFGRDDVLDLMFDLNIGENEVMTLNQDMDDLILNVMDIAEEREQTAALALAVERILTPPPPEHLPRLEKINVSSPPTILRQYLLAHYNLQQLTALATALALDSEQIGSANKKTWVREFLLYLYRRNRIDELINLMQQSAASTAQ
;
A
#
# COMPACT_ATOMS: atom_id res chain seq x y z
N MET A 1 2.80 42.04 5.09
CA MET A 1 1.89 41.40 4.11
C MET A 1 2.66 40.70 2.98
N ILE A 2 3.47 41.41 2.19
CA ILE A 2 4.14 40.86 1.00
C ILE A 2 5.02 39.63 1.31
N VAL A 3 5.85 39.69 2.35
CA VAL A 3 6.73 38.58 2.76
C VAL A 3 5.95 37.34 3.20
N LYS A 4 4.85 37.52 3.96
CA LYS A 4 3.99 36.44 4.44
C LYS A 4 3.31 35.69 3.29
N LEU A 5 2.79 36.45 2.33
CA LEU A 5 2.16 35.90 1.14
C LEU A 5 3.18 35.14 0.27
N LEU A 6 4.40 35.68 0.14
CA LEU A 6 5.48 35.04 -0.60
C LEU A 6 5.88 33.69 0.03
N ILE A 7 5.93 33.58 1.37
CA ILE A 7 6.18 32.30 2.06
C ILE A 7 5.10 31.26 1.70
N VAL A 8 3.81 31.64 1.78
CA VAL A 8 2.71 30.73 1.43
C VAL A 8 2.79 30.30 -0.04
N VAL A 9 3.08 31.23 -0.95
CA VAL A 9 3.21 30.94 -2.39
C VAL A 9 4.38 29.99 -2.66
N ILE A 10 5.54 30.16 -1.99
CA ILE A 10 6.66 29.23 -2.12
C ILE A 10 6.24 27.83 -1.70
N PHE A 11 5.60 27.68 -0.54
CA PHE A 11 5.13 26.38 -0.06
C PHE A 11 4.07 25.76 -0.98
N LEU A 12 3.17 26.58 -1.53
CA LEU A 12 2.18 26.14 -2.51
C LEU A 12 2.83 25.65 -3.81
N VAL A 13 3.82 26.37 -4.32
CA VAL A 13 4.58 25.98 -5.53
C VAL A 13 5.38 24.70 -5.29
N ILE A 14 5.98 24.54 -4.11
CA ILE A 14 6.69 23.30 -3.73
C ILE A 14 5.71 22.13 -3.64
N PHE A 15 4.54 22.33 -3.03
CA PHE A 15 3.49 21.33 -2.96
C PHE A 15 2.96 20.93 -4.35
N LEU A 16 2.71 21.90 -5.24
CA LEU A 16 2.28 21.65 -6.62
C LEU A 16 3.33 20.88 -7.43
N ARG A 17 4.63 21.10 -7.16
CA ARG A 17 5.72 20.36 -7.82
C ARG A 17 5.95 18.96 -7.24
N ARG A 18 5.61 18.72 -5.98
CA ARG A 18 5.76 17.44 -5.29
C ARG A 18 4.56 17.18 -4.37
N PRO A 19 3.40 16.80 -4.92
CA PRO A 19 2.21 16.56 -4.12
C PRO A 19 2.41 15.31 -3.27
N SER A 20 2.66 15.49 -1.98
CA SER A 20 2.73 14.42 -0.99
C SER A 20 1.98 14.83 0.27
N LEU A 21 1.51 13.84 1.02
CA LEU A 21 0.79 14.06 2.27
C LEU A 21 1.64 14.88 3.27
N VAL A 22 2.96 14.66 3.27
CA VAL A 22 3.92 15.43 4.08
C VAL A 22 3.92 16.90 3.69
N TRP A 23 4.01 17.23 2.40
CA TRP A 23 3.96 18.63 1.96
C TRP A 23 2.58 19.26 2.15
N GLY A 24 1.50 18.46 2.11
CA GLY A 24 0.14 18.91 2.43
C GLY A 24 0.01 19.34 3.90
N ILE A 25 0.53 18.55 4.84
CA ILE A 25 0.57 18.91 6.27
C ILE A 25 1.42 20.17 6.50
N GLY A 26 2.58 20.26 5.84
CA GLY A 26 3.45 21.42 5.91
C GLY A 26 2.78 22.70 5.38
N LEU A 27 2.14 22.62 4.22
CA LEU A 27 1.40 23.73 3.62
C LEU A 27 0.26 24.19 4.55
N LEU A 28 -0.52 23.26 5.09
CA LEU A 28 -1.63 23.56 6.00
C LEU A 28 -1.13 24.24 7.29
N THR A 29 -0.03 23.76 7.86
CA THR A 29 0.55 24.35 9.07
C THR A 29 1.05 25.77 8.82
N VAL A 30 1.74 26.00 7.70
CA VAL A 30 2.29 27.31 7.33
C VAL A 30 1.19 28.31 6.97
N THR A 31 0.17 27.89 6.22
CA THR A 31 -0.97 28.76 5.86
C THR A 31 -1.76 29.16 7.10
N THR A 32 -2.07 28.23 8.00
CA THR A 32 -2.79 28.51 9.24
C THR A 32 -1.98 29.42 10.17
N ALA A 33 -0.65 29.22 10.30
CA ALA A 33 0.20 30.09 11.09
C ALA A 33 0.27 31.52 10.52
N VAL A 34 0.39 31.66 9.19
CA VAL A 34 0.41 32.97 8.52
C VAL A 34 -0.95 33.67 8.64
N LEU A 35 -2.06 32.94 8.52
CA LEU A 35 -3.41 33.49 8.70
C LEU A 35 -3.63 33.96 10.13
N LEU A 36 -3.22 33.16 11.13
CA LEU A 36 -3.33 33.52 12.53
C LEU A 36 -2.50 34.76 12.88
N ASP A 37 -1.25 34.82 12.43
CA ASP A 37 -0.37 35.99 12.64
C ASP A 37 -0.86 37.25 11.89
N THR A 38 -1.56 37.06 10.76
CA THR A 38 -2.19 38.17 10.03
C THR A 38 -3.47 38.64 10.72
N PHE A 39 -4.29 37.73 11.23
CA PHE A 39 -5.48 38.03 12.01
C PHE A 39 -5.12 38.81 13.29
N LEU A 40 -4.19 38.30 14.10
CA LEU A 40 -3.71 38.97 15.31
C LEU A 40 -3.08 40.33 15.02
N GLY A 41 -2.33 40.44 13.91
CA GLY A 41 -1.72 41.71 13.52
C GLY A 41 -2.72 42.76 12.98
N THR A 42 -3.87 42.33 12.45
CA THR A 42 -4.89 43.22 11.89
C THR A 42 -5.85 43.74 12.96
N PHE A 43 -6.22 42.88 13.91
CA PHE A 43 -7.23 43.18 14.93
C PHE A 43 -6.65 43.55 16.30
N GLY A 44 -5.33 43.74 16.40
CA GLY A 44 -4.67 44.07 17.67
C GLY A 44 -4.34 42.81 18.46
N ARG A 45 -3.04 42.55 18.64
CA ARG A 45 -2.56 41.28 19.22
C ARG A 45 -3.03 41.08 20.65
N ASP A 46 -2.91 42.10 21.50
CA ASP A 46 -3.20 41.97 22.93
C ASP A 46 -4.70 41.84 23.20
N GLU A 47 -5.53 42.56 22.43
CA GLU A 47 -6.99 42.48 22.48
C GLU A 47 -7.50 41.12 22.00
N MET A 48 -7.02 40.64 20.85
CA MET A 48 -7.40 39.33 20.33
C MET A 48 -6.87 38.17 21.17
N LEU A 49 -5.70 38.28 21.77
CA LEU A 49 -5.20 37.25 22.71
C LEU A 49 -6.06 37.19 23.97
N ALA A 50 -6.52 38.33 24.47
CA ALA A 50 -7.44 38.39 25.60
C ALA A 50 -8.82 37.80 25.25
N GLU A 51 -9.31 38.06 24.04
CA GLU A 51 -10.60 37.54 23.55
C GLU A 51 -10.55 36.04 23.21
N LEU A 52 -9.48 35.57 22.56
CA LEU A 52 -9.27 34.17 22.25
C LEU A 52 -9.02 33.32 23.51
N GLY A 53 -8.44 33.90 24.56
CA GLY A 53 -8.25 33.26 25.86
C GLY A 53 -7.69 31.83 25.73
N PHE A 54 -8.49 30.85 26.15
CA PHE A 54 -8.14 29.42 26.09
C PHE A 54 -7.97 28.85 24.67
N PHE A 55 -8.58 29.43 23.65
CA PHE A 55 -8.49 28.90 22.29
C PHE A 55 -7.12 29.16 21.65
N TYR A 56 -6.45 30.26 22.01
CA TYR A 56 -5.12 30.57 21.49
C TYR A 56 -4.08 29.47 21.77
N PRO A 57 -3.88 28.99 23.02
CA PRO A 57 -2.94 27.90 23.29
C PRO A 57 -3.35 26.57 22.64
N VAL A 58 -4.64 26.32 22.41
CA VAL A 58 -5.12 25.14 21.68
C VAL A 58 -4.70 25.19 20.21
N VAL A 59 -4.97 26.32 19.53
CA VAL A 59 -4.57 26.52 18.13
C VAL A 59 -3.06 26.54 17.98
N ALA A 60 -2.34 27.22 18.88
CA ALA A 60 -0.89 27.19 18.92
C ALA A 60 -0.36 25.77 19.12
N GLY A 61 -0.97 24.99 20.03
CA GLY A 61 -0.64 23.59 20.26
C GLY A 61 -0.83 22.73 19.01
N MET A 62 -1.93 22.91 18.27
CA MET A 62 -2.17 22.22 16.99
C MET A 62 -1.14 22.61 15.93
N LEU A 63 -0.75 23.88 15.86
CA LEU A 63 0.30 24.34 14.94
C LEU A 63 1.66 23.75 15.31
N PHE A 64 2.00 23.67 16.59
CA PHE A 64 3.25 23.06 17.06
C PHE A 64 3.28 21.56 16.79
N THR A 65 2.20 20.83 17.04
CA THR A 65 2.13 19.39 16.74
C THR A 65 2.15 19.12 15.23
N GLY A 66 1.43 19.91 14.44
CA GLY A 66 1.47 19.86 12.97
C GLY A 66 2.88 20.12 12.43
N ALA A 67 3.56 21.14 12.94
CA ALA A 67 4.94 21.46 12.57
C ALA A 67 5.93 20.36 13.00
N ALA A 68 5.77 19.79 14.20
CA ALA A 68 6.60 18.71 14.69
C ALA A 68 6.42 17.42 13.87
N VAL A 69 5.18 17.05 13.53
CA VAL A 69 4.87 15.91 12.66
C VAL A 69 5.44 16.12 11.26
N TRP A 70 5.29 17.34 10.70
CA TRP A 70 5.85 17.69 9.41
C TRP A 70 7.38 17.62 9.40
N LEU A 71 8.04 18.23 10.39
CA LEU A 71 9.50 18.22 10.53
C LEU A 71 10.03 16.80 10.77
N TRP A 72 9.36 16.02 11.61
CA TRP A 72 9.69 14.60 11.84
C TRP A 72 9.56 13.78 10.57
N SER A 73 8.52 14.04 9.77
CA SER A 73 8.31 13.36 8.48
C SER A 73 9.38 13.73 7.44
N LEU A 74 9.90 14.95 7.49
CA LEU A 74 11.07 15.37 6.68
C LEU A 74 12.39 14.73 7.16
N LEU A 75 12.51 14.38 8.44
CA LEU A 75 13.70 13.79 9.07
C LEU A 75 13.73 12.26 9.08
N ARG A 76 12.58 11.60 8.81
CA ARG A 76 12.49 10.13 8.66
C ARG A 76 13.44 9.46 7.65
N PRO A 77 13.97 10.10 6.58
CA PRO A 77 14.96 9.43 5.74
C PRO A 77 16.31 9.16 6.42
N LEU A 78 16.54 9.60 7.67
CA LEU A 78 17.81 9.37 8.40
C LEU A 78 17.67 8.46 9.63
N THR A 79 16.46 8.04 10.01
CA THR A 79 16.20 7.23 11.23
C THR A 79 15.60 5.86 10.94
N ALA A 80 15.90 5.30 9.77
CA ALA A 80 15.81 3.85 9.57
C ALA A 80 16.93 3.18 10.40
N VAL A 81 16.77 3.19 11.72
CA VAL A 81 17.46 2.26 12.61
C VAL A 81 17.01 0.88 12.17
N SER A 82 17.89 0.19 11.45
CA SER A 82 17.77 -1.23 11.20
C SER A 82 17.62 -1.93 12.54
N ALA A 83 16.47 -2.56 12.77
CA ALA A 83 16.33 -3.51 13.86
C ALA A 83 17.36 -4.64 13.64
N PRO A 84 18.02 -5.13 14.70
CA PRO A 84 19.05 -6.16 14.54
C PRO A 84 18.38 -7.48 14.17
N VAL A 85 18.50 -7.87 12.91
CA VAL A 85 18.42 -9.28 12.54
C VAL A 85 19.64 -9.95 13.15
N VAL A 86 19.43 -10.95 13.99
CA VAL A 86 20.47 -11.81 14.55
C VAL A 86 21.26 -12.40 13.37
N ALA A 87 22.45 -11.86 13.16
CA ALA A 87 23.37 -12.31 12.12
C ALA A 87 24.01 -13.64 12.55
N THR A 88 23.69 -14.72 11.82
CA THR A 88 24.70 -15.74 11.54
C THR A 88 25.70 -15.12 10.57
N THR A 89 26.97 -15.24 10.91
CA THR A 89 28.12 -14.56 10.34
C THR A 89 28.32 -14.80 8.84
N ALA A 90 28.30 -13.73 8.05
CA ALA A 90 29.16 -13.58 6.88
C ALA A 90 29.47 -12.08 6.66
N THR A 91 30.75 -11.82 6.46
CA THR A 91 31.50 -10.56 6.49
C THR A 91 30.86 -9.38 5.75
N ALA A 92 30.80 -8.23 6.43
CA ALA A 92 30.45 -6.94 5.84
C ALA A 92 31.62 -6.33 5.05
N VAL A 93 31.36 -5.89 3.83
CA VAL A 93 32.13 -4.85 3.13
C VAL A 93 31.17 -3.69 2.86
N SER A 94 31.56 -2.50 3.30
CA SER A 94 30.84 -1.23 3.15
C SER A 94 30.59 -0.82 1.69
N PRO A 95 29.58 0.03 1.44
CA PRO A 95 28.92 0.15 0.14
C PRO A 95 29.69 1.06 -0.81
N SER A 96 30.00 0.54 -1.99
CA SER A 96 30.30 1.36 -3.16
C SER A 96 28.99 1.81 -3.83
N PRO A 97 28.96 2.99 -4.47
CA PRO A 97 27.77 3.49 -5.16
C PRO A 97 27.38 2.48 -6.23
N THR A 98 26.17 1.95 -6.16
CA THR A 98 25.71 0.87 -7.04
C THR A 98 25.92 1.30 -8.50
N PRO A 99 26.89 0.70 -9.22
CA PRO A 99 26.87 0.76 -10.67
C PRO A 99 25.61 0.01 -11.07
N ARG A 100 24.93 0.48 -12.13
CA ARG A 100 23.93 -0.31 -12.84
C ARG A 100 24.50 -1.71 -13.05
N ARG A 101 24.08 -2.67 -12.21
CA ARG A 101 24.71 -3.98 -12.12
C ARG A 101 24.40 -4.67 -13.44
N GLU A 102 25.44 -4.99 -14.20
CA GLU A 102 25.31 -5.79 -15.41
C GLU A 102 24.57 -7.07 -15.03
N ARG A 103 23.40 -7.22 -15.64
CA ARG A 103 22.51 -8.37 -15.57
C ARG A 103 23.36 -9.61 -15.86
N PRO A 104 23.36 -10.65 -15.00
CA PRO A 104 23.88 -11.95 -15.39
C PRO A 104 23.23 -12.34 -16.71
N ALA A 105 24.02 -12.72 -17.71
CA ALA A 105 23.48 -13.08 -19.03
C ALA A 105 22.40 -14.15 -18.85
N ALA A 106 21.14 -13.74 -19.06
CA ALA A 106 20.01 -14.65 -19.08
C ALA A 106 20.33 -15.74 -20.11
N THR A 107 20.15 -17.00 -19.72
CA THR A 107 20.15 -18.09 -20.69
C THR A 107 19.09 -17.76 -21.76
N PRO A 108 19.36 -18.03 -23.05
CA PRO A 108 18.49 -17.58 -24.14
C PRO A 108 17.02 -18.02 -23.97
N ASP A 109 16.78 -19.17 -23.33
CA ASP A 109 15.44 -19.67 -23.03
C ASP A 109 14.71 -18.82 -21.97
N SER A 110 15.39 -18.35 -20.91
CA SER A 110 14.75 -17.54 -19.87
C SER A 110 14.45 -16.12 -20.34
N ALA A 111 15.28 -15.57 -21.23
CA ALA A 111 15.03 -14.27 -21.86
C ALA A 111 13.80 -14.31 -22.78
N PHE A 112 13.61 -15.41 -23.52
CA PHE A 112 12.45 -15.63 -24.37
C PHE A 112 11.16 -15.79 -23.53
N ASP A 113 11.20 -16.61 -22.48
CA ASP A 113 10.06 -16.81 -21.57
C ASP A 113 9.65 -15.51 -20.87
N ARG A 114 10.64 -14.71 -20.45
CA ARG A 114 10.40 -13.38 -19.85
C ARG A 114 9.71 -12.44 -20.83
N GLN A 115 10.18 -12.38 -22.08
CA GLN A 115 9.55 -11.53 -23.10
C GLN A 115 8.12 -11.98 -23.42
N MET A 116 7.89 -13.29 -23.52
CA MET A 116 6.56 -13.85 -23.75
C MET A 116 5.59 -13.49 -22.62
N ILE A 117 5.99 -13.66 -21.36
CA ILE A 117 5.17 -13.32 -20.18
C ILE A 117 4.88 -11.81 -20.16
N TYR A 118 5.89 -10.98 -20.45
CA TYR A 118 5.70 -9.53 -20.54
C TYR A 118 4.63 -9.15 -21.57
N ASP A 119 4.72 -9.70 -22.78
CA ASP A 119 3.78 -9.40 -23.86
C ASP A 119 2.37 -9.88 -23.53
N GLN A 120 2.23 -11.05 -22.87
CA GLN A 120 0.95 -11.55 -22.40
C GLN A 120 0.31 -10.60 -21.37
N ILE A 121 1.08 -10.20 -20.34
CA ILE A 121 0.57 -9.27 -19.32
C ILE A 121 0.20 -7.94 -19.97
N ARG A 122 1.10 -7.34 -20.76
CA ARG A 122 0.87 -6.05 -21.41
C ARG A 122 -0.38 -6.03 -22.30
N GLN A 123 -0.64 -7.10 -23.05
CA GLN A 123 -1.76 -7.14 -23.99
C GLN A 123 -3.08 -7.52 -23.35
N ARG A 124 -3.07 -8.29 -22.25
CA ARG A 124 -4.28 -8.89 -21.67
C ARG A 124 -4.68 -8.33 -20.32
N PHE A 125 -3.75 -7.76 -19.55
CA PHE A 125 -4.02 -7.30 -18.19
C PHE A 125 -4.39 -5.82 -18.16
N GLY A 126 -5.43 -5.50 -17.39
CA GLY A 126 -5.66 -4.17 -16.88
C GLY A 126 -4.85 -3.91 -15.61
N ARG A 127 -4.95 -2.69 -15.08
CA ARG A 127 -4.24 -2.31 -13.84
C ARG A 127 -4.61 -3.22 -12.67
N ASP A 128 -5.91 -3.52 -12.52
CA ASP A 128 -6.41 -4.39 -11.45
C ASP A 128 -5.87 -5.81 -11.53
N ASP A 129 -5.58 -6.32 -12.73
CA ASP A 129 -5.01 -7.65 -12.92
C ASP A 129 -3.53 -7.69 -12.53
N VAL A 130 -2.79 -6.59 -12.76
CA VAL A 130 -1.41 -6.45 -12.27
C VAL A 130 -1.38 -6.32 -10.74
N LEU A 131 -2.37 -5.65 -10.13
CA LEU A 131 -2.51 -5.61 -8.66
C LEU A 131 -2.85 -7.00 -8.08
N ASP A 132 -3.68 -7.77 -8.77
CA ASP A 132 -3.91 -9.17 -8.42
C ASP A 132 -2.63 -10.01 -8.53
N LEU A 133 -1.82 -9.77 -9.56
CA LEU A 133 -0.56 -10.45 -9.75
C LEU A 133 0.43 -10.13 -8.62
N MET A 134 0.52 -8.86 -8.22
CA MET A 134 1.31 -8.44 -7.06
C MET A 134 0.82 -9.13 -5.77
N PHE A 135 -0.49 -9.21 -5.57
CA PHE A 135 -1.07 -9.91 -4.44
C PHE A 135 -0.73 -11.41 -4.45
N ASP A 136 -0.89 -12.07 -5.59
CA ASP A 136 -0.63 -13.51 -5.75
C ASP A 136 0.85 -13.86 -5.55
N LEU A 137 1.75 -12.94 -5.90
CA LEU A 137 3.20 -13.07 -5.69
C LEU A 137 3.69 -12.56 -4.33
N ASN A 138 2.79 -12.05 -3.49
CA ASN A 138 3.13 -11.44 -2.21
C ASN A 138 4.18 -10.33 -2.35
N ILE A 139 4.03 -9.50 -3.38
CA ILE A 139 4.87 -8.33 -3.65
C ILE A 139 4.18 -7.10 -3.04
N GLY A 140 4.91 -6.37 -2.20
CA GLY A 140 4.37 -5.20 -1.53
C GLY A 140 4.19 -4.02 -2.48
N GLU A 141 3.13 -3.22 -2.29
CA GLU A 141 2.92 -1.99 -3.08
C GLU A 141 4.12 -1.04 -2.97
N ASN A 142 4.75 -0.96 -1.81
CA ASN A 142 5.93 -0.15 -1.55
C ASN A 142 7.21 -0.61 -2.28
N GLU A 143 7.24 -1.86 -2.75
CA GLU A 143 8.39 -2.45 -3.44
C GLU A 143 8.34 -2.14 -4.95
N VAL A 144 7.13 -1.97 -5.49
CA VAL A 144 6.90 -1.79 -6.93
C VAL A 144 6.47 -0.38 -7.28
N MET A 145 5.59 0.22 -6.47
CA MET A 145 4.90 1.46 -6.81
C MET A 145 5.75 2.70 -6.57
N THR A 146 6.04 3.42 -7.65
CA THR A 146 6.59 4.78 -7.60
C THR A 146 5.49 5.81 -7.88
N LEU A 147 5.64 7.04 -7.38
CA LEU A 147 4.58 8.07 -7.34
C LEU A 147 4.02 8.51 -8.73
N ASN A 148 4.55 7.99 -9.85
CA ASN A 148 4.10 8.35 -11.20
C ASN A 148 4.36 7.23 -12.22
N GLN A 149 4.11 5.98 -11.83
CA GLN A 149 4.49 4.80 -12.61
C GLN A 149 3.52 4.53 -13.77
N ASP A 150 4.09 4.32 -14.96
CA ASP A 150 3.36 3.83 -16.14
C ASP A 150 3.06 2.31 -15.99
N MET A 151 2.06 1.80 -16.71
CA MET A 151 1.68 0.39 -16.67
C MET A 151 2.85 -0.51 -17.09
N ASP A 152 3.59 -0.10 -18.12
CA ASP A 152 4.75 -0.85 -18.62
C ASP A 152 5.85 -0.95 -17.54
N ASP A 153 6.12 0.15 -16.83
CA ASP A 153 7.07 0.19 -15.72
C ASP A 153 6.60 -0.64 -14.52
N LEU A 154 5.28 -0.68 -14.27
CA LEU A 154 4.70 -1.52 -13.22
C LEU A 154 4.92 -3.01 -13.52
N ILE A 155 4.62 -3.44 -14.75
CA ILE A 155 4.79 -4.82 -15.17
C ILE A 155 6.27 -5.22 -15.09
N LEU A 156 7.17 -4.40 -15.62
CA LEU A 156 8.61 -4.67 -15.57
C LEU A 156 9.13 -4.79 -14.14
N ASN A 157 8.72 -3.90 -13.23
CA ASN A 157 9.14 -3.96 -11.83
C ASN A 157 8.60 -5.22 -11.13
N VAL A 158 7.35 -5.62 -11.38
CA VAL A 158 6.80 -6.88 -10.84
C VAL A 158 7.61 -8.08 -11.33
N MET A 159 7.94 -8.12 -12.62
CA MET A 159 8.73 -9.19 -13.21
C MET A 159 10.15 -9.24 -12.67
N ASP A 160 10.80 -8.08 -12.51
CA ASP A 160 12.16 -7.97 -11.96
C ASP A 160 12.21 -8.43 -10.50
N ILE A 161 11.21 -8.07 -9.68
CA ILE A 161 11.12 -8.52 -8.28
C ILE A 161 10.83 -10.03 -8.22
N ALA A 162 9.95 -10.54 -9.09
CA ALA A 162 9.69 -11.97 -9.15
C ALA A 162 10.94 -12.77 -9.55
N GLU A 163 11.73 -12.26 -10.48
CA GLU A 163 13.01 -12.86 -10.88
C GLU A 163 14.04 -12.81 -9.75
N GLU A 164 14.17 -11.67 -9.06
CA GLU A 164 15.07 -11.50 -7.91
C GLU A 164 14.75 -12.47 -6.76
N ARG A 165 13.45 -12.78 -6.58
CA ARG A 165 12.96 -13.72 -5.56
C ARG A 165 12.97 -15.19 -6.02
N GLU A 166 13.49 -15.48 -7.22
CA GLU A 166 13.45 -16.82 -7.84
C GLU A 166 12.02 -17.37 -8.02
N GLN A 167 11.04 -16.47 -8.20
CA GLN A 167 9.61 -16.75 -8.30
C GLN A 167 9.09 -16.73 -9.75
N THR A 168 9.95 -16.83 -10.76
CA THR A 168 9.55 -16.76 -12.18
C THR A 168 8.50 -17.82 -12.57
N ALA A 169 8.59 -19.04 -12.01
CA ALA A 169 7.58 -20.07 -12.22
C ALA A 169 6.24 -19.74 -11.55
N ALA A 170 6.27 -19.10 -10.38
CA ALA A 170 5.07 -18.65 -9.68
C ALA A 170 4.41 -17.48 -10.42
N LEU A 171 5.20 -16.58 -11.02
CA LEU A 171 4.73 -15.51 -11.91
C LEU A 171 3.97 -16.07 -13.10
N ALA A 172 4.56 -17.01 -13.85
CA ALA A 172 3.89 -17.64 -14.99
C ALA A 172 2.56 -18.30 -14.58
N LEU A 173 2.56 -19.04 -13.46
CA LEU A 173 1.36 -19.68 -12.94
C LEU A 173 0.28 -18.68 -12.48
N ALA A 174 0.69 -17.57 -11.86
CA ALA A 174 -0.23 -16.53 -11.42
C ALA A 174 -0.86 -15.80 -12.62
N VAL A 175 -0.08 -15.54 -13.68
CA VAL A 175 -0.59 -14.97 -14.94
C VAL A 175 -1.66 -15.87 -15.54
N GLU A 176 -1.37 -17.16 -15.70
CA GLU A 176 -2.34 -18.13 -16.24
C GLU A 176 -3.61 -18.22 -15.41
N ARG A 177 -3.49 -18.19 -14.07
CA ARG A 177 -4.63 -18.24 -13.14
C ARG A 177 -5.52 -17.00 -13.21
N ILE A 178 -4.96 -15.83 -13.51
CA ILE A 178 -5.73 -14.60 -13.65
C ILE A 178 -6.46 -14.60 -15.01
N LEU A 179 -5.80 -15.06 -16.08
CA LEU A 179 -6.39 -15.19 -17.41
C LEU A 179 -7.47 -16.27 -17.47
N THR A 180 -7.19 -17.40 -16.83
CA THR A 180 -8.05 -18.60 -16.84
C THR A 180 -8.27 -19.10 -15.41
N PRO A 181 -9.20 -18.45 -14.67
CA PRO A 181 -9.50 -18.87 -13.30
C PRO A 181 -9.97 -20.33 -13.27
N PRO A 182 -9.45 -21.15 -12.33
CA PRO A 182 -9.90 -22.53 -12.22
C PRO A 182 -11.39 -22.56 -11.83
N PRO A 183 -12.15 -23.56 -12.34
CA PRO A 183 -13.54 -23.70 -11.95
C PRO A 183 -13.65 -24.02 -10.46
N PRO A 184 -14.75 -23.63 -9.78
CA PRO A 184 -14.94 -23.82 -8.34
C PRO A 184 -14.75 -25.28 -7.87
N GLU A 185 -15.11 -26.24 -8.71
CA GLU A 185 -15.03 -27.68 -8.43
C GLU A 185 -13.59 -28.19 -8.27
N HIS A 186 -12.62 -27.48 -8.86
CA HIS A 186 -11.19 -27.82 -8.79
C HIS A 186 -10.46 -27.10 -7.65
N LEU A 187 -11.15 -26.21 -6.92
CA LEU A 187 -10.57 -25.54 -5.77
C LEU A 187 -10.44 -26.50 -4.58
N PRO A 188 -9.42 -26.34 -3.74
CA PRO A 188 -9.29 -27.13 -2.53
C PRO A 188 -10.49 -26.88 -1.61
N ARG A 189 -10.93 -27.94 -0.93
CA ARG A 189 -11.96 -27.85 0.11
C ARG A 189 -11.50 -26.92 1.22
N LEU A 190 -12.45 -26.21 1.84
CA LEU A 190 -12.19 -25.26 2.92
C LEU A 190 -11.38 -25.85 4.09
N GLU A 191 -11.59 -27.13 4.38
CA GLU A 191 -10.87 -27.89 5.42
C GLU A 191 -9.36 -27.97 5.16
N LYS A 192 -8.93 -27.86 3.90
CA LYS A 192 -7.53 -27.91 3.49
C LYS A 192 -6.88 -26.52 3.38
N ILE A 193 -7.67 -25.46 3.48
CA ILE A 193 -7.19 -24.08 3.42
C ILE A 193 -6.73 -23.67 4.81
N ASN A 194 -5.48 -23.23 4.91
CA ASN A 194 -4.84 -22.79 6.14
C ASN A 194 -4.02 -21.51 5.89
N VAL A 195 -3.44 -20.94 6.96
CA VAL A 195 -2.64 -19.71 6.89
C VAL A 195 -1.39 -19.86 6.01
N SER A 196 -0.86 -21.09 5.89
CA SER A 196 0.29 -21.40 5.02
C SER A 196 -0.09 -21.59 3.55
N SER A 197 -1.39 -21.54 3.22
CA SER A 197 -1.86 -21.68 1.84
C SER A 197 -1.56 -20.40 1.04
N PRO A 198 -1.20 -20.51 -0.25
CA PRO A 198 -0.99 -19.34 -1.09
C PRO A 198 -2.19 -18.37 -1.07
N PRO A 199 -1.97 -17.05 -0.99
CA PRO A 199 -3.04 -16.05 -0.94
C PRO A 199 -4.04 -16.17 -2.09
N THR A 200 -3.55 -16.57 -3.27
CA THR A 200 -4.34 -16.82 -4.48
C THR A 200 -5.45 -17.85 -4.28
N ILE A 201 -5.20 -18.90 -3.50
CA ILE A 201 -6.20 -19.95 -3.26
C ILE A 201 -7.38 -19.38 -2.48
N LEU A 202 -7.08 -18.64 -1.40
CA LEU A 202 -8.09 -18.02 -0.57
C LEU A 202 -8.89 -16.97 -1.36
N ARG A 203 -8.20 -16.17 -2.19
CA ARG A 203 -8.84 -15.21 -3.11
C ARG A 203 -9.81 -15.90 -4.06
N GLN A 204 -9.35 -16.93 -4.77
CA GLN A 204 -10.19 -17.66 -5.72
C GLN A 204 -11.37 -18.34 -5.03
N TYR A 205 -11.16 -18.90 -3.83
CA TYR A 205 -12.22 -19.51 -3.04
C TYR A 205 -13.31 -18.50 -2.67
N LEU A 206 -12.93 -17.32 -2.17
CA LEU A 206 -13.87 -16.25 -1.85
C LEU A 206 -14.61 -15.74 -3.10
N LEU A 207 -13.91 -15.62 -4.23
CA LEU A 207 -14.53 -15.22 -5.49
C LEU A 207 -15.49 -16.26 -6.06
N ALA A 208 -15.26 -17.53 -5.82
CA ALA A 208 -16.10 -18.62 -6.31
C ALA A 208 -17.34 -18.84 -5.42
N HIS A 209 -17.17 -18.88 -4.09
CA HIS A 209 -18.19 -19.38 -3.17
C HIS A 209 -18.98 -18.32 -2.41
N TYR A 210 -18.50 -17.07 -2.36
CA TYR A 210 -19.17 -16.01 -1.61
C TYR A 210 -19.71 -14.94 -2.54
N ASN A 211 -20.88 -14.38 -2.24
CA ASN A 211 -21.35 -13.14 -2.87
C ASN A 211 -20.93 -11.92 -2.05
N LEU A 212 -21.13 -10.71 -2.59
CA LEU A 212 -20.71 -9.47 -1.94
C LEU A 212 -21.37 -9.28 -0.57
N GLN A 213 -22.64 -9.64 -0.42
CA GLN A 213 -23.37 -9.53 0.85
C GLN A 213 -22.79 -10.46 1.93
N GLN A 214 -22.46 -11.70 1.57
CA GLN A 214 -21.84 -12.65 2.48
C GLN A 214 -20.42 -12.21 2.86
N LEU A 215 -19.66 -11.65 1.91
CA LEU A 215 -18.34 -11.07 2.17
C LEU A 215 -18.43 -9.89 3.15
N THR A 216 -19.42 -9.00 3.00
CA THR A 216 -19.65 -7.93 3.96
C THR A 216 -20.04 -8.44 5.34
N ALA A 217 -20.85 -9.51 5.42
CA ALA A 217 -21.20 -10.15 6.69
C ALA A 217 -19.98 -10.76 7.39
N LEU A 218 -19.06 -11.38 6.62
CA LEU A 218 -17.78 -11.86 7.14
C LEU A 218 -16.93 -10.72 7.70
N ALA A 219 -16.83 -9.60 6.98
CA ALA A 219 -16.12 -8.42 7.47
C ALA A 219 -16.73 -7.90 8.78
N THR A 220 -18.06 -7.77 8.86
CA THR A 220 -18.75 -7.35 10.08
C THR A 220 -18.49 -8.31 11.24
N ALA A 221 -18.51 -9.62 10.99
CA ALA A 221 -18.23 -10.62 12.02
C ALA A 221 -16.78 -10.58 12.52
N LEU A 222 -15.84 -10.12 11.70
CA LEU A 222 -14.44 -9.82 12.08
C LEU A 222 -14.26 -8.43 12.70
N ALA A 223 -15.35 -7.74 13.02
CA ALA A 223 -15.38 -6.36 13.52
C ALA A 223 -14.66 -5.37 12.58
N LEU A 224 -14.79 -5.58 11.27
CA LEU A 224 -14.25 -4.71 10.23
C LEU A 224 -15.35 -3.84 9.66
N ASP A 225 -15.02 -2.56 9.49
CA ASP A 225 -15.88 -1.62 8.82
C ASP A 225 -15.80 -1.85 7.30
N SER A 226 -16.88 -2.37 6.72
CA SER A 226 -16.96 -2.68 5.29
C SER A 226 -16.85 -1.44 4.41
N GLU A 227 -17.16 -0.26 4.93
CA GLU A 227 -17.01 1.01 4.20
C GLU A 227 -15.53 1.37 3.99
N GLN A 228 -14.65 0.93 4.89
CA GLN A 228 -13.20 1.19 4.80
C GLN A 228 -12.48 0.29 3.80
N ILE A 229 -13.06 -0.86 3.43
CA ILE A 229 -12.47 -1.79 2.46
C ILE A 229 -12.61 -1.24 1.04
N GLY A 230 -13.69 -0.51 0.77
CA GLY A 230 -13.93 0.17 -0.50
C GLY A 230 -14.20 -0.77 -1.68
N SER A 231 -14.76 -0.20 -2.75
CA SER A 231 -15.14 -0.84 -4.02
C SER A 231 -16.50 -1.56 -4.08
N ALA A 232 -17.28 -1.22 -5.12
CA ALA A 232 -18.49 -1.96 -5.53
C ALA A 232 -18.18 -3.24 -6.32
N ASN A 233 -16.96 -3.37 -6.86
CA ASN A 233 -16.53 -4.55 -7.59
C ASN A 233 -16.06 -5.64 -6.62
N LYS A 234 -16.67 -6.83 -6.72
CA LYS A 234 -16.35 -8.03 -5.92
C LYS A 234 -14.87 -8.40 -5.99
N LYS A 235 -14.25 -8.34 -7.17
CA LYS A 235 -12.86 -8.75 -7.40
C LYS A 235 -11.90 -7.88 -6.58
N THR A 236 -12.02 -6.58 -6.75
CA THR A 236 -11.25 -5.56 -6.01
C THR A 236 -11.54 -5.66 -4.51
N TRP A 237 -12.82 -5.77 -4.12
CA TRP A 237 -13.20 -5.86 -2.71
C TRP A 237 -12.53 -7.04 -2.00
N VAL A 238 -12.54 -8.23 -2.62
CA VAL A 238 -11.88 -9.43 -2.04
C VAL A 238 -10.38 -9.21 -1.88
N ARG A 239 -9.71 -8.60 -2.88
CA ARG A 239 -8.27 -8.30 -2.79
C ARG A 239 -7.98 -7.35 -1.62
N GLU A 240 -8.70 -6.23 -1.53
CA GLU A 240 -8.50 -5.24 -0.46
C GLU A 240 -8.81 -5.83 0.93
N PHE A 241 -9.87 -6.61 1.03
CA PHE A 241 -10.23 -7.33 2.26
C PHE A 241 -9.12 -8.28 2.71
N LEU A 242 -8.58 -9.08 1.79
CA LEU A 242 -7.48 -9.99 2.10
C LEU A 242 -6.20 -9.24 2.44
N LEU A 243 -5.84 -8.20 1.69
CA LEU A 243 -4.69 -7.34 1.97
C LEU A 243 -4.77 -6.74 3.38
N TYR A 244 -5.94 -6.25 3.77
CA TYR A 244 -6.18 -5.72 5.11
C TYR A 244 -5.91 -6.78 6.19
N LEU A 245 -6.41 -8.00 5.99
CA LEU A 245 -6.24 -9.09 6.96
C LEU A 245 -4.79 -9.59 7.03
N TYR A 246 -4.10 -9.72 5.89
CA TYR A 246 -2.67 -10.09 5.86
C TYR A 246 -1.80 -9.05 6.56
N ARG A 247 -2.03 -7.76 6.32
CA ARG A 247 -1.28 -6.67 6.99
C ARG A 247 -1.42 -6.68 8.51
N ARG A 248 -2.55 -7.16 9.03
CA ARG A 248 -2.83 -7.25 10.47
C ARG A 248 -2.62 -8.65 11.04
N ASN A 249 -2.17 -9.61 10.25
CA ASN A 249 -2.01 -11.01 10.62
C ASN A 249 -3.28 -11.63 11.23
N ARG A 250 -4.45 -11.39 10.61
CA ARG A 250 -5.78 -11.86 11.05
C ARG A 250 -6.44 -12.85 10.06
N ILE A 251 -5.65 -13.49 9.21
CA ILE A 251 -6.15 -14.42 8.19
C ILE A 251 -6.66 -15.73 8.81
N ASP A 252 -6.04 -16.15 9.92
CA ASP A 252 -6.48 -17.26 10.74
C ASP A 252 -7.90 -17.08 11.27
N GLU A 253 -8.25 -15.88 11.75
CA GLU A 253 -9.60 -15.55 12.21
C GLU A 253 -10.63 -15.71 11.08
N LEU A 254 -10.32 -15.23 9.87
CA LEU A 254 -11.18 -15.40 8.70
C LEU A 254 -11.39 -16.88 8.35
N ILE A 255 -10.30 -17.66 8.28
CA ILE A 255 -10.37 -19.09 7.93
C ILE A 255 -11.22 -19.85 8.96
N ASN A 256 -11.00 -19.59 10.25
CA ASN A 256 -11.77 -20.21 11.33
C ASN A 256 -13.26 -19.87 11.22
N LEU A 257 -13.59 -18.62 10.94
CA LEU A 257 -14.98 -18.16 10.78
C LEU A 257 -15.65 -18.83 9.58
N MET A 258 -14.95 -18.92 8.45
CA MET A 258 -15.45 -19.63 7.26
C MET A 258 -15.72 -21.11 7.57
N GLN A 259 -14.80 -21.78 8.27
CA GLN A 259 -14.92 -23.19 8.63
C GLN A 259 -16.10 -23.43 9.61
N GLN A 260 -16.28 -22.56 10.59
CA GLN A 260 -17.42 -22.62 11.52
C GLN A 260 -18.76 -22.41 10.80
N SER A 261 -18.83 -21.44 9.88
CA SER A 261 -20.03 -21.17 9.08
C SER A 261 -20.37 -22.35 8.15
N ALA A 262 -19.37 -22.97 7.55
CA ALA A 262 -19.56 -24.17 6.73
C ALA A 262 -20.06 -25.36 7.57
N ALA A 263 -19.50 -25.56 8.76
CA ALA A 263 -19.94 -26.62 9.68
C ALA A 263 -21.39 -26.43 10.15
N SER A 264 -21.82 -25.19 10.43
CA SER A 264 -23.19 -24.90 10.83
C SER A 264 -24.24 -25.09 9.72
N THR A 265 -23.81 -25.09 8.45
CA THR A 265 -24.72 -25.26 7.30
C THR A 265 -24.88 -26.74 6.91
N ALA A 266 -24.03 -27.62 7.44
CA ALA A 266 -24.05 -29.06 7.18
C ALA A 266 -24.85 -29.86 8.23
N GLN A 267 -25.44 -29.19 9.23
CA GLN A 267 -26.36 -29.75 10.23
C GLN A 267 -27.81 -29.41 9.86
#